data_AF-A0A973F2U1-F1
#
_entry.id   AF-A0A973F2U1-F1
#
_cell.length_a   1.000
_cell.length_b   1.000
_cell.length_c   1.000
_cell.angle_alpha   90.00
_cell.angle_beta   90.00
_cell.angle_gamma   90.00
#
_symmetry.space_group_name_H-M   'P 1'
#
loop_
_entity.id
_entity.type
_entity.pdbx_description
1 polymer ?
#
loop_
_entity_poly.entity_id
_entity_poly.type
_entity_poly.pdbx_seq_one_letter_code
_entity_poly.pdbx_strand_id
1 'polypeptide(L)'
;NKKAALYELKNILDKGEEPVYILRMIIYQIKNMLIVKDLTSRGLSKGEIAQKTKKHPFVIEKTLSQVNNFSKEERLSIYDKVFDLELTIKRGGQKSDNAIIFFAESLC
;
A
#
# COMPACT_ATOMS: atom_id res chain seq x y z
N ASN A 1 15.39 1.38 2.47
CA ASN A 1 16.22 0.77 3.52
C ASN A 1 15.32 -0.08 4.43
N LYS A 2 15.40 -1.41 4.33
CA LYS A 2 14.50 -2.39 4.98
C LYS A 2 14.48 -2.27 6.51
N LYS A 3 15.65 -2.13 7.14
CA LYS A 3 15.77 -2.07 8.60
C LYS A 3 15.10 -0.82 9.18
N ALA A 4 15.28 0.33 8.52
CA ALA A 4 14.63 1.57 8.93
C ALA A 4 13.09 1.47 8.81
N ALA A 5 12.57 0.88 7.74
CA ALA A 5 11.13 0.73 7.56
C ALA A 5 10.47 -0.16 8.63
N LEU A 6 11.11 -1.28 8.99
CA LEU A 6 10.63 -2.17 10.06
C LEU A 6 10.73 -1.52 11.45
N TYR A 7 11.78 -0.73 11.69
CA TYR A 7 11.93 0.02 12.94
C TYR A 7 10.83 1.07 13.10
N GLU A 8 10.56 1.86 12.07
CA GLU A 8 9.49 2.86 12.12
C GLU A 8 8.11 2.23 12.26
N LEU A 9 7.84 1.09 11.59
CA LEU A 9 6.59 0.37 11.76
C LEU A 9 6.38 -0.07 13.21
N LYS A 10 7.42 -0.61 13.85
CA LYS A 10 7.37 -0.97 15.28
C LYS A 10 7.11 0.25 16.15
N ASN A 11 7.82 1.36 15.92
CA ASN A 11 7.60 2.59 16.67
C ASN A 11 6.18 3.14 16.54
N ILE A 12 5.55 3.03 15.36
CA ILE A 12 4.18 3.47 15.14
C ILE A 12 3.21 2.59 15.95
N LEU A 13 3.40 1.27 15.92
CA LEU A 13 2.60 0.33 16.71
C LEU A 13 2.79 0.54 18.22
N ASP A 14 4.02 0.73 18.68
CA ASP A 14 4.36 0.95 20.10
C ASP A 14 3.74 2.26 20.65
N LYS A 15 3.46 3.23 19.78
CA LYS A 15 2.77 4.49 20.13
C LYS A 15 1.25 4.33 20.28
N GLY A 16 0.71 3.12 20.09
CA GLY A 16 -0.71 2.82 20.26
C GLY A 16 -1.56 3.09 19.02
N GLU A 17 -0.95 3.22 17.84
CA GLU A 17 -1.69 3.28 16.58
C GLU A 17 -2.37 1.94 16.30
N GLU A 18 -3.64 1.99 15.91
CA GLU A 18 -4.42 0.80 15.62
C GLU A 18 -3.82 0.06 14.41
N PRO A 19 -3.35 -1.19 14.55
CA PRO A 19 -2.75 -1.94 13.45
C PRO A 19 -3.70 -2.01 12.24
N VAL A 20 -5.00 -2.18 12.48
CA VAL A 20 -6.02 -2.18 11.42
C VAL A 20 -6.04 -0.88 10.63
N TYR A 21 -5.76 0.26 11.25
CA TYR A 21 -5.64 1.54 10.58
C TYR A 21 -4.40 1.58 9.67
N ILE A 22 -3.24 1.13 10.15
CA ILE A 22 -2.01 1.03 9.35
C ILE A 22 -2.23 0.12 8.15
N LEU A 23 -2.87 -1.03 8.34
CA LEU A 23 -3.21 -1.94 7.26
C LEU A 23 -4.10 -1.26 6.20
N ARG A 24 -5.14 -0.51 6.63
CA ARG A 24 -6.00 0.25 5.72
C ARG A 24 -5.22 1.28 4.92
N MET A 25 -4.24 1.95 5.53
CA MET A 25 -3.36 2.89 4.83
C MET A 25 -2.50 2.20 3.78
N ILE A 26 -1.95 1.03 4.09
CA ILE A 26 -1.15 0.22 3.15
C ILE A 26 -2.03 -0.23 1.96
N ILE A 27 -3.21 -0.78 2.24
CA ILE A 27 -4.21 -1.17 1.22
C ILE A 27 -4.52 0.01 0.30
N TYR A 28 -4.80 1.17 0.89
CA TYR A 28 -5.11 2.38 0.15
C TYR A 28 -3.97 2.78 -0.80
N GLN A 29 -2.72 2.72 -0.34
CA GLN A 29 -1.58 3.09 -1.16
C GLN A 29 -1.36 2.12 -2.33
N ILE A 30 -1.47 0.81 -2.10
CA ILE A 30 -1.34 -0.20 -3.17
C ILE A 30 -2.46 -0.05 -4.21
N LYS A 31 -3.71 0.17 -3.77
CA LYS A 31 -4.83 0.44 -4.68
C LYS A 31 -4.57 1.69 -5.54
N ASN A 32 -4.04 2.76 -4.94
CA ASN A 32 -3.70 3.96 -5.69
C ASN A 32 -2.60 3.68 -6.73
N MET A 33 -1.58 2.91 -6.38
CA MET A 33 -0.53 2.52 -7.31
C MET A 33 -1.09 1.74 -8.51
N LEU A 34 -2.00 0.79 -8.27
CA LEU A 34 -2.67 0.03 -9.32
C LEU A 34 -3.51 0.94 -10.23
N ILE A 35 -4.38 1.77 -9.64
CA ILE A 35 -5.27 2.68 -10.39
C ILE A 35 -4.45 3.66 -11.23
N VAL A 36 -3.45 4.31 -10.63
CA VAL A 36 -2.66 5.34 -11.32
C VAL A 36 -1.89 4.71 -12.48
N LYS A 37 -1.28 3.54 -12.32
CA LYS A 37 -0.60 2.88 -13.45
C LYS A 37 -1.57 2.42 -14.52
N ASP A 38 -2.69 1.81 -14.16
CA ASP A 38 -3.70 1.38 -15.14
C ASP A 38 -4.13 2.56 -16.02
N LEU A 39 -4.48 3.70 -15.41
CA LEU A 39 -4.89 4.89 -16.15
C LEU A 39 -3.75 5.46 -17.02
N THR A 40 -2.52 5.52 -16.52
CA THR A 40 -1.37 5.94 -17.34
C THR A 40 -1.10 4.97 -18.50
N SER A 41 -1.27 3.66 -18.29
CA SER A 41 -1.08 2.65 -19.34
C SER A 41 -2.13 2.76 -20.46
N ARG A 42 -3.29 3.34 -20.17
CA ARG A 42 -4.34 3.67 -21.13
C ARG A 42 -4.11 5.02 -21.83
N GLY A 43 -2.97 5.68 -21.59
CA GLY A 43 -2.58 6.93 -22.24
C GLY A 43 -3.12 8.20 -21.59
N LEU A 44 -3.76 8.13 -20.41
CA LEU A 44 -4.27 9.32 -19.73
C LEU A 44 -3.14 10.19 -19.17
N SER A 45 -3.27 11.50 -19.34
CA SER A 45 -2.40 12.51 -18.75
C SER A 45 -2.58 12.61 -17.23
N LYS A 46 -1.59 13.20 -16.54
CA LYS A 46 -1.67 13.46 -15.09
C LYS A 46 -2.92 14.27 -14.70
N GLY A 47 -3.33 15.22 -15.54
CA GLY A 47 -4.51 16.06 -15.32
C GLY A 47 -5.81 15.26 -15.39
N GLU A 48 -5.97 14.40 -16.41
CA GLU A 48 -7.13 13.51 -16.54
C GLU A 48 -7.22 12.50 -15.40
N ILE A 49 -6.07 11.96 -14.97
CA ILE A 49 -6.00 11.07 -13.80
C ILE A 49 -6.43 11.80 -12.53
N ALA A 50 -5.97 13.04 -12.32
CA ALA A 50 -6.36 13.84 -11.17
C ALA A 50 -7.88 14.10 -11.15
N GLN A 51 -8.48 14.46 -12.28
CA GLN A 51 -9.92 14.66 -12.41
C GLN A 51 -10.70 13.36 -12.13
N LYS A 52 -10.28 12.23 -12.73
CA LYS A 52 -10.98 10.95 -12.60
C LYS A 52 -10.88 10.35 -11.20
N THR A 53 -9.72 10.48 -10.56
CA THR A 53 -9.48 9.95 -9.21
C THR A 53 -9.86 10.93 -8.10
N LYS A 54 -10.16 12.20 -8.45
CA LYS A 54 -10.35 13.32 -7.52
C LYS A 54 -9.18 13.52 -6.55
N LYS A 55 -7.98 13.12 -6.95
CA LYS A 55 -6.75 13.25 -6.15
C LYS A 55 -5.96 14.47 -6.63
N HIS A 56 -5.30 15.11 -5.68
CA HIS A 56 -4.42 16.24 -5.99
C HIS A 56 -3.28 15.80 -6.93
N PRO A 57 -2.87 16.62 -7.92
CA PRO A 57 -1.79 16.28 -8.86
C PRO A 57 -0.49 15.81 -8.20
N PHE A 58 -0.13 16.42 -7.06
CA PHE A 58 1.03 16.00 -6.25
C PHE A 58 0.98 14.52 -5.82
N VAL A 59 -0.21 14.04 -5.43
CA VAL A 59 -0.39 12.63 -5.03
C VAL A 59 -0.22 11.71 -6.24
N ILE A 60 -0.73 12.11 -7.41
CA ILE A 60 -0.58 11.35 -8.66
C ILE A 60 0.89 11.26 -9.04
N GLU A 61 1.62 12.36 -9.00
CA GLU A 61 3.05 12.42 -9.31
C GLU A 61 3.88 11.56 -8.36
N LYS A 62 3.66 11.69 -7.05
CA LYS A 62 4.32 10.86 -6.04
C LYS A 62 4.01 9.38 -6.25
N THR A 63 2.76 9.03 -6.56
CA THR A 63 2.34 7.65 -6.81
C THR A 63 2.96 7.10 -8.09
N LEU A 64 3.08 7.91 -9.15
CA LEU A 64 3.76 7.53 -10.40
C LEU A 64 5.23 7.24 -10.19
N SER A 65 5.92 8.09 -9.42
CA SER A 65 7.33 7.87 -9.07
C SER A 65 7.52 6.56 -8.30
N GLN A 66 6.62 6.26 -7.36
CA GLN A 66 6.68 5.01 -6.59
C GLN A 66 6.38 3.78 -7.45
N VAL A 67 5.30 3.82 -8.24
CA VAL A 67 4.82 2.64 -8.99
C VAL A 67 5.75 2.24 -10.13
N ASN A 68 6.55 3.16 -10.65
CA ASN A 68 7.54 2.86 -11.69
C ASN A 68 8.71 2.00 -11.19
N ASN A 69 8.89 1.88 -9.87
CA ASN A 69 9.90 0.99 -9.28
C ASN A 69 9.42 -0.45 -9.12
N PHE A 70 8.17 -0.76 -9.52
CA PHE A 70 7.59 -2.10 -9.38
C PHE A 70 7.04 -2.59 -10.73
N SER A 71 7.33 -3.83 -11.07
CA SER A 71 6.72 -4.55 -12.20
C SER A 71 5.22 -4.74 -12.00
N LYS A 72 4.50 -5.14 -13.05
CA LYS A 72 3.05 -5.40 -12.93
C LYS A 72 2.79 -6.60 -12.01
N GLU A 73 3.61 -7.63 -12.14
CA GLU A 73 3.55 -8.90 -11.43
C GLU A 73 3.79 -8.68 -9.93
N GLU A 74 4.79 -7.87 -9.58
CA GLU A 74 5.06 -7.50 -8.18
C GLU A 74 3.87 -6.77 -7.56
N ARG A 75 3.25 -5.83 -8.29
CA ARG A 75 2.13 -5.05 -7.75
C ARG A 75 0.88 -5.90 -7.51
N LEU A 76 0.60 -6.84 -8.40
CA LEU A 76 -0.50 -7.79 -8.23
C LEU A 76 -0.22 -8.74 -7.06
N SER A 77 0.99 -9.29 -6.98
CA SER A 77 1.40 -10.15 -5.86
C SER A 77 1.30 -9.43 -4.50
N ILE A 78 1.73 -8.17 -4.43
CA ILE A 78 1.61 -7.36 -3.22
C ILE A 78 0.13 -7.12 -2.85
N TYR A 79 -0.72 -6.85 -3.84
CA TYR A 79 -2.15 -6.66 -3.62
C TYR A 79 -2.82 -7.93 -3.07
N ASP A 80 -2.52 -9.09 -3.63
CA ASP A 80 -3.08 -10.37 -3.18
C ASP A 80 -2.66 -10.68 -1.74
N LYS A 81 -1.37 -10.54 -1.42
CA LYS A 81 -0.86 -10.73 -0.05
C LYS A 81 -1.53 -9.79 0.96
N VAL A 82 -1.77 -8.54 0.58
CA VAL A 82 -2.47 -7.57 1.44
C VAL A 82 -3.93 -7.94 1.65
N PHE A 83 -4.59 -8.42 0.60
CA PHE A 83 -5.97 -8.85 0.68
C PHE A 83 -6.14 -10.06 1.62
N ASP A 84 -5.25 -11.05 1.51
CA ASP A 84 -5.23 -12.22 2.40
C ASP A 84 -4.98 -11.83 3.87
N LEU A 85 -4.09 -10.87 4.10
CA LEU A 85 -3.84 -10.31 5.43
C LEU A 85 -5.08 -9.60 5.99
N GLU A 86 -5.77 -8.78 5.17
CA GLU A 86 -6.99 -8.09 5.57
C GLU A 86 -8.09 -9.09 5.98
N LEU A 87 -8.25 -10.17 5.21
CA LEU A 87 -9.19 -11.24 5.53
C LEU A 87 -8.83 -11.97 6.82
N THR A 88 -7.55 -12.27 7.03
CA THR A 88 -7.06 -12.95 8.23
C THR A 88 -7.33 -12.13 9.49
N ILE A 89 -7.07 -10.82 9.44
CA ILE A 89 -7.32 -9.90 10.56
C ILE A 89 -8.83 -9.75 10.82
N LYS A 90 -9.65 -9.57 9.78
CA LYS A 90 -11.12 -9.44 9.93
C LYS A 90 -11.79 -10.70 10.46
N ARG A 91 -11.22 -11.88 10.22
CA ARG A 91 -11.73 -13.18 10.69
C ARG A 91 -11.29 -13.52 12.13
N GLY A 92 -10.54 -12.64 12.80
CA GLY A 92 -10.11 -12.84 14.18
C GLY A 92 -8.99 -13.86 14.38
N GLY A 93 -8.27 -14.24 13.31
CA GLY A 93 -7.30 -15.34 13.33
C GLY A 93 -5.94 -15.03 13.99
N GLN A 94 -5.55 -13.74 14.11
CA GLN A 94 -4.24 -13.36 14.67
C GLN A 94 -4.31 -11.96 15.30
N LYS A 95 -3.51 -11.71 16.36
CA LYS A 95 -3.31 -10.34 16.89
C LYS A 95 -2.79 -9.44 15.75
N SER A 96 -3.51 -8.35 15.48
CA SER A 96 -3.34 -7.53 14.28
C SER A 96 -1.94 -6.92 14.13
N ASP A 97 -1.25 -6.67 15.25
CA ASP A 97 0.10 -6.10 15.33
C ASP A 97 1.14 -7.03 14.68
N ASN A 98 1.16 -8.29 15.11
CA ASN A 98 2.12 -9.29 14.60
C ASN A 98 1.88 -9.58 13.12
N ALA A 99 0.61 -9.66 12.71
CA ALA A 99 0.25 -9.95 11.33
C ALA A 99 0.80 -8.88 10.36
N ILE A 100 0.79 -7.60 10.77
CA ILE A 100 1.31 -6.49 9.96
C ILE A 100 2.83 -6.47 9.92
N ILE A 101 3.50 -6.79 11.04
CA ILE A 101 4.97 -6.90 11.07
C ILE A 101 5.45 -8.03 10.15
N PHE A 102 4.86 -9.22 10.26
CA PHE A 102 5.19 -10.36 9.39
C PHE A 102 4.94 -10.06 7.92
N PHE A 103 3.84 -9.36 7.63
CA PHE A 103 3.56 -8.91 6.27
C PHE A 103 4.63 -7.94 5.74
N ALA A 104 5.02 -6.93 6.53
CA ALA A 104 6.07 -5.99 6.14
C ALA A 104 7.43 -6.69 5.92
N GLU A 105 7.74 -7.72 6.70
CA GLU A 105 8.91 -8.57 6.49
C GLU A 105 8.85 -9.35 5.18
N SER A 106 7.67 -9.83 4.78
CA SER A 106 7.45 -10.62 3.55
C SER A 106 7.50 -9.80 2.24
N LEU A 107 7.44 -8.46 2.36
CA LEU A 107 7.50 -7.51 1.24
C LEU A 107 8.92 -7.01 0.95
N CYS A 108 9.81 -7.10 1.93
CA CYS A 108 11.17 -6.57 1.87
C CYS A 108 12.20 -7.68 1.72
#